data_AF-A0A521DJZ1-F1
#
_entry.id   AF-A0A521DJZ1-F1
#
_cell.length_a   1.000
_cell.length_b   1.000
_cell.length_c   1.000
_cell.angle_alpha   90.00
_cell.angle_beta   90.00
_cell.angle_gamma   90.00
#
_symmetry.space_group_name_H-M   'P 1'
#
loop_
_entity.id
_entity.type
_entity.pdbx_description
1 polymer ?
#
loop_
_entity_poly.entity_id
_entity_poly.type
_entity_poly.pdbx_seq_one_letter_code
_entity_poly.pdbx_strand_id
1 'polypeptide(L)'
;MDLTEKNINEEAYDLRVNKGQLPTIMIAGHTFFVDIRMDMLRPKDDFLSKGIVFSDIQNYYDEDQNSYIIPYNRRTHEFQDIDFSMINEFPKDLIAVQFPIENELDRIGWNRHHGFELTEGLSKQGFKMQFEAKQISWEDTVLADMIKSNLKYVKVLGDCIEKPNKNKSKGRKI
;
A
#
# COMPACT_ATOMS: atom_id res chain seq x y z
N MET A 1 31.05 0.71 37.06
CA MET A 1 30.42 1.60 36.07
C MET A 1 30.16 0.76 34.85
N ASP A 2 28.92 0.29 34.72
CA ASP A 2 28.51 -0.61 33.63
C ASP A 2 27.88 0.26 32.54
N LEU A 3 28.49 0.28 31.36
CA LEU A 3 28.15 1.15 30.23
C LEU A 3 27.80 0.31 29.00
N THR A 4 26.81 -0.58 29.08
CA THR A 4 26.35 -1.35 27.90
C THR A 4 24.89 -1.77 27.97
N GLU A 5 23.97 -0.80 28.03
CA GLU A 5 22.60 -0.99 27.53
C GLU A 5 22.15 0.21 26.70
N LYS A 6 22.83 0.44 25.57
CA LYS A 6 22.40 1.39 24.54
C LYS A 6 21.40 0.68 23.61
N ASN A 7 20.18 0.46 24.10
CA ASN A 7 19.18 -0.47 23.53
C ASN A 7 17.96 0.20 22.86
N ILE A 8 18.10 1.46 22.46
CA ILE A 8 17.31 2.08 21.39
C ILE A 8 18.38 2.76 20.52
N ASN A 9 18.20 2.84 19.20
CA ASN A 9 19.08 3.66 18.37
C ASN A 9 18.94 5.14 18.81
N GLU A 10 19.67 5.54 19.85
CA GLU A 10 19.53 6.81 20.55
C GLU A 10 19.68 7.99 19.59
N GLU A 11 20.52 7.84 18.57
CA GLU A 11 20.68 8.84 17.52
C GLU A 11 19.40 9.01 16.70
N ALA A 12 18.79 7.91 16.25
CA ALA A 12 17.51 7.97 15.51
C ALA A 12 16.39 8.56 16.38
N TYR A 13 16.36 8.20 17.66
CA TYR A 13 15.40 8.76 18.63
C TYR A 13 15.63 10.26 18.81
N ASP A 14 16.87 10.71 19.01
CA ASP A 14 17.24 12.13 19.15
C ASP A 14 16.88 12.94 17.89
N LEU A 15 17.19 12.40 16.70
CA LEU A 15 16.81 13.01 15.42
C LEU A 15 15.30 13.24 15.34
N ARG A 16 14.50 12.25 15.74
CA ARG A 16 13.05 12.33 15.65
C ARG A 16 12.38 13.16 16.75
N VAL A 17 12.83 13.01 17.99
CA VAL A 17 12.18 13.60 19.17
C VAL A 17 12.69 15.00 19.46
N ASN A 18 14.01 15.17 19.51
CA ASN A 18 14.63 16.43 19.94
C ASN A 18 14.90 17.37 18.76
N LYS A 19 15.31 16.83 17.60
CA LYS A 19 15.58 17.61 16.38
C LYS A 19 14.38 17.72 15.43
N GLY A 20 13.30 16.98 15.70
CA GLY A 20 12.05 17.05 14.94
C GLY A 20 12.15 16.55 13.49
N GLN A 21 13.16 15.76 13.15
CA GLN A 21 13.30 15.19 11.80
C GLN A 21 12.26 14.09 11.58
N LEU A 22 11.56 14.14 10.44
CA LEU A 22 10.64 13.07 10.05
C LEU A 22 11.40 11.90 9.45
N PRO A 23 10.96 10.64 9.67
CA PRO A 23 11.47 9.50 8.92
C PRO A 23 11.19 9.69 7.43
N THR A 24 11.95 9.01 6.60
CA THR A 24 11.80 9.05 5.15
C THR A 24 11.61 7.66 4.57
N ILE A 25 10.85 7.55 3.49
CA ILE A 25 10.74 6.35 2.68
C ILE A 25 11.10 6.65 1.23
N MET A 26 11.89 5.78 0.61
CA MET A 26 12.17 5.80 -0.81
C MET A 26 11.23 4.86 -1.56
N ILE A 27 10.53 5.37 -2.57
CA ILE A 27 9.62 4.63 -3.44
C ILE A 27 10.05 4.85 -4.89
N ALA A 28 10.54 3.80 -5.54
CA ALA A 28 10.98 3.84 -6.94
C ALA A 28 11.91 5.04 -7.27
N GLY A 29 12.88 5.32 -6.40
CA GLY A 29 13.84 6.42 -6.55
C GLY A 29 13.38 7.78 -6.02
N HIS A 30 12.16 7.90 -5.51
CA HIS A 30 11.60 9.14 -4.98
C HIS A 30 11.51 9.11 -3.47
N THR A 31 11.98 10.15 -2.80
CA THR A 31 11.99 10.23 -1.34
C THR A 31 10.77 10.99 -0.83
N PHE A 32 10.10 10.41 0.16
CA PHE A 32 8.99 11.00 0.87
C PHE A 32 9.31 11.11 2.36
N PHE A 33 8.84 12.18 3.00
CA PHE A 33 8.74 12.25 4.45
C PHE A 33 7.52 11.48 4.92
N VAL A 34 7.67 10.69 5.97
CA VAL A 34 6.57 10.07 6.70
C VAL A 34 5.97 11.14 7.62
N ASP A 35 4.85 11.73 7.21
CA ASP A 35 4.23 12.85 7.93
C ASP A 35 2.88 12.42 8.51
N ILE A 36 2.93 11.75 9.66
CA ILE A 36 1.76 11.24 10.37
C ILE A 36 0.76 12.35 10.70
N ARG A 37 1.24 13.55 11.00
CA ARG A 37 0.37 14.68 11.34
C ARG A 37 -0.43 15.17 10.13
N MET A 38 0.15 15.08 8.94
CA MET A 38 -0.49 15.47 7.68
C MET A 38 -1.18 14.29 6.99
N ASP A 39 -1.25 13.12 7.64
CA ASP A 39 -1.84 11.89 7.09
C ASP A 39 -1.25 11.49 5.73
N MET A 40 0.06 11.65 5.52
CA MET A 40 0.64 11.38 4.21
C MET A 40 2.13 11.03 4.18
N LEU A 41 2.54 10.37 3.10
CA LEU A 41 3.88 10.41 2.55
C LEU A 41 4.04 11.68 1.73
N ARG A 42 4.66 12.70 2.33
CA ARG A 42 4.84 14.02 1.74
C ARG A 42 6.11 14.04 0.89
N PRO A 43 6.06 14.42 -0.41
CA PRO A 43 7.25 14.41 -1.24
C PRO A 43 8.32 15.33 -0.67
N LYS A 44 9.58 14.87 -0.71
CA LYS A 44 10.71 15.62 -0.18
C LYS A 44 11.13 16.75 -1.11
N ASP A 45 11.32 16.42 -2.39
CA ASP A 45 11.92 17.31 -3.39
C ASP A 45 11.04 17.48 -4.66
N ASP A 46 9.89 16.81 -4.72
CA ASP A 46 8.93 16.91 -5.83
C ASP A 46 7.68 17.68 -5.40
N PHE A 47 7.70 19.00 -5.60
CA PHE A 47 6.60 19.88 -5.22
C PHE A 47 5.38 19.80 -6.15
N LEU A 48 5.46 19.07 -7.27
CA LEU A 48 4.33 18.86 -8.17
C LEU A 48 3.53 17.61 -7.81
N SER A 49 4.17 16.61 -7.18
CA SER A 49 3.48 15.45 -6.61
C SER A 49 2.58 15.89 -5.45
N LYS A 50 1.37 15.34 -5.41
CA LYS A 50 0.46 15.50 -4.26
C LYS A 50 0.85 14.61 -3.07
N GLY A 51 1.85 13.74 -3.21
CA GLY A 51 2.20 12.73 -2.24
C GLY A 51 1.21 11.55 -2.22
N ILE A 52 1.28 10.77 -1.14
CA ILE A 52 0.40 9.62 -0.93
C ILE A 52 -0.29 9.80 0.42
N VAL A 53 -1.59 10.01 0.42
CA VAL A 53 -2.39 10.17 1.65
C VAL A 53 -2.66 8.78 2.23
N PHE A 54 -2.45 8.61 3.54
CA PHE A 54 -2.61 7.30 4.18
C PHE A 54 -4.08 6.86 4.21
N SER A 55 -5.00 7.77 4.52
CA SER A 55 -6.44 7.47 4.47
C SER A 55 -6.93 7.01 3.08
N ASP A 56 -6.33 7.49 1.99
CA ASP A 56 -6.68 7.08 0.62
C ASP A 56 -6.22 5.65 0.28
N ILE A 57 -5.22 5.12 1.01
CA ILE A 57 -4.63 3.79 0.73
C ILE A 57 -5.03 2.71 1.74
N GLN A 58 -5.94 3.01 2.68
CA GLN A 58 -6.37 2.04 3.71
C GLN A 58 -6.91 0.73 3.13
N ASN A 59 -7.61 0.80 1.99
CA ASN A 59 -8.15 -0.37 1.30
C ASN A 59 -7.08 -1.27 0.65
N TYR A 60 -5.83 -0.82 0.64
CA TYR A 60 -4.66 -1.54 0.12
C TYR A 60 -3.78 -2.12 1.23
N TYR A 61 -4.29 -2.13 2.47
CA TYR A 61 -3.64 -2.83 3.58
C TYR A 61 -3.75 -4.35 3.40
N ASP A 62 -2.61 -5.01 3.47
CA ASP A 62 -2.47 -6.46 3.50
C ASP A 62 -2.19 -6.89 4.94
N GLU A 63 -3.16 -7.59 5.55
CA GLU A 63 -3.09 -8.04 6.95
C GLU A 63 -2.02 -9.12 7.15
N ASP A 64 -1.85 -10.03 6.18
CA ASP A 64 -0.89 -11.13 6.26
C ASP A 64 0.56 -10.61 6.25
N GLN A 65 0.83 -9.57 5.47
CA GLN A 65 2.14 -8.92 5.35
C GLN A 65 2.33 -7.76 6.32
N ASN A 66 1.27 -7.33 7.01
CA ASN A 66 1.21 -6.11 7.81
C ASN A 66 1.78 -4.88 7.07
N SER A 67 1.37 -4.69 5.81
CA SER A 67 1.95 -3.69 4.93
C SER A 67 0.92 -3.10 3.97
N TYR A 68 1.19 -1.90 3.47
CA TYR A 68 0.49 -1.37 2.31
C TYR A 68 1.07 -1.96 1.03
N ILE A 69 0.20 -2.40 0.12
CA ILE A 69 0.55 -2.80 -1.26
C ILE A 69 -0.25 -1.94 -2.23
N ILE A 70 0.34 -0.84 -2.69
CA ILE A 70 -0.40 0.16 -3.48
C ILE A 70 0.04 0.16 -4.95
N PRO A 71 -0.86 0.52 -5.88
CA PRO A 71 -0.50 0.93 -7.23
C PRO A 71 0.17 2.30 -7.20
N TYR A 72 1.33 2.40 -7.83
CA TYR A 72 2.13 3.60 -7.87
C TYR A 72 2.50 3.99 -9.30
N ASN A 73 2.28 5.25 -9.63
CA ASN A 73 2.65 5.81 -10.91
C ASN A 73 4.07 6.38 -10.86
N ARG A 74 5.01 5.72 -11.55
CA ARG A 74 6.43 6.11 -11.55
C ARG A 74 6.71 7.44 -12.23
N ARG A 75 5.76 7.99 -13.00
CA ARG A 75 5.93 9.25 -13.74
C ARG A 75 5.39 10.44 -12.96
N THR A 76 4.28 10.27 -12.26
CA THR A 76 3.68 11.35 -11.45
C THR A 76 4.08 11.29 -9.98
N HIS A 77 4.68 10.18 -9.55
CA HIS A 77 5.09 9.90 -8.17
C HIS A 77 3.92 9.94 -7.18
N GLU A 78 2.80 9.38 -7.63
CA GLU A 78 1.52 9.40 -6.93
C GLU A 78 0.93 8.00 -6.86
N PHE A 79 0.17 7.78 -5.80
CA PHE A 79 -0.78 6.68 -5.72
C PHE A 79 -1.87 6.86 -6.79
N GLN A 80 -2.28 5.77 -7.41
CA GLN A 80 -3.40 5.76 -8.34
C GLN A 80 -4.35 4.61 -8.02
N ASP A 81 -5.58 4.95 -7.64
CA ASP A 81 -6.59 3.95 -7.31
C ASP A 81 -6.97 3.10 -8.53
N ILE A 82 -7.26 1.82 -8.27
CA ILE A 82 -7.67 0.84 -9.26
C ILE A 82 -9.04 0.29 -8.87
N ASP A 83 -9.98 0.32 -9.81
CA ASP A 83 -11.27 -0.34 -9.62
C ASP A 83 -11.14 -1.86 -9.75
N PHE A 84 -10.99 -2.52 -8.60
CA PHE A 84 -10.91 -3.97 -8.50
C PHE A 84 -12.15 -4.72 -9.02
N SER A 85 -13.32 -4.07 -9.10
CA SER A 85 -14.55 -4.72 -9.55
C SER A 85 -14.62 -4.87 -11.08
N MET A 86 -13.86 -4.06 -11.81
CA MET A 86 -13.89 -4.02 -13.28
C MET A 86 -12.57 -4.42 -13.93
N ILE A 87 -11.51 -4.65 -13.15
CA ILE A 87 -10.19 -4.97 -13.68
C ILE A 87 -10.12 -6.39 -14.27
N ASN A 88 -9.61 -6.47 -15.51
CA ASN A 88 -9.48 -7.72 -16.27
C ASN A 88 -8.06 -8.00 -16.75
N GLU A 89 -7.14 -7.03 -16.58
CA GLU A 89 -5.72 -7.17 -16.89
C GLU A 89 -4.89 -6.35 -15.90
N PHE A 90 -3.62 -6.71 -15.73
CA PHE A 90 -2.72 -5.93 -14.88
C PHE A 90 -2.47 -4.54 -15.49
N PRO A 91 -2.37 -3.49 -14.64
CA PRO A 91 -2.09 -2.15 -15.12
C PRO A 91 -0.67 -2.08 -15.70
N LYS A 92 -0.54 -1.53 -16.91
CA LYS A 92 0.74 -1.46 -17.64
C LYS A 92 1.58 -0.26 -17.25
N ASP A 93 0.93 0.80 -16.79
CA ASP A 93 1.56 2.08 -16.43
C ASP A 93 1.81 2.22 -14.91
N LEU A 94 1.38 1.24 -14.11
CA LEU A 94 1.49 1.24 -12.65
C LEU A 94 2.33 0.07 -12.17
N ILE A 95 3.10 0.30 -11.13
CA ILE A 95 3.81 -0.76 -10.39
C ILE A 95 3.15 -0.99 -9.05
N ALA A 96 3.23 -2.22 -8.54
CA ALA A 96 2.90 -2.52 -7.15
C ALA A 96 4.11 -2.17 -6.26
N VAL A 97 3.88 -1.34 -5.24
CA VAL A 97 4.89 -1.03 -4.23
C VAL A 97 4.39 -1.42 -2.84
N GLN A 98 5.25 -2.11 -2.10
CA GLN A 98 4.99 -2.59 -0.75
C GLN A 98 5.81 -1.81 0.27
N PHE A 99 5.17 -1.33 1.33
CA PHE A 99 5.85 -0.69 2.45
C PHE A 99 5.07 -0.83 3.78
N PRO A 100 5.75 -0.69 4.94
CA PRO A 100 5.11 -0.81 6.24
C PRO A 100 3.98 0.18 6.49
N ILE A 101 3.10 -0.14 7.44
CA ILE A 101 2.05 0.77 7.90
C ILE A 101 2.60 1.97 8.70
N GLU A 102 1.78 2.98 8.90
CA GLU A 102 2.12 4.29 9.48
C GLU A 102 2.82 4.17 10.83
N ASN A 103 2.31 3.28 11.68
CA ASN A 103 2.85 3.11 13.02
C ASN A 103 4.22 2.39 13.03
N GLU A 104 4.58 1.68 11.97
CA GLU A 104 5.91 1.12 11.75
C GLU A 104 6.84 2.12 11.09
N LEU A 105 6.31 2.95 10.18
CA LEU A 105 7.07 4.00 9.50
C LEU A 105 7.49 5.14 10.45
N ASP A 106 6.63 5.53 11.39
CA ASP A 106 6.95 6.52 12.42
C ASP A 106 6.17 6.25 13.72
N ARG A 107 6.61 5.26 14.50
CA ARG A 107 6.01 4.93 15.82
C ARG A 107 5.93 6.14 16.74
N ILE A 108 6.96 6.98 16.77
CA ILE A 108 6.98 8.18 17.63
C ILE A 108 5.94 9.19 17.17
N GLY A 109 5.85 9.44 15.86
CA GLY A 109 4.83 10.29 15.26
C GLY A 109 3.43 9.77 15.51
N TRP A 110 3.23 8.46 15.34
CA TRP A 110 1.97 7.76 15.63
C TRP A 110 1.55 7.93 17.09
N ASN A 111 2.45 7.65 18.03
CA ASN A 111 2.17 7.75 19.45
C ASN A 111 1.81 9.18 19.84
N ARG A 112 2.58 10.15 19.37
CA ARG A 112 2.30 11.57 19.59
C ARG A 112 0.94 11.99 19.02
N HIS A 113 0.59 11.51 17.83
CA HIS A 113 -0.68 11.85 17.18
C HIS A 113 -1.89 11.29 17.95
N HIS A 114 -1.77 10.09 18.50
CA HIS A 114 -2.86 9.39 19.19
C HIS A 114 -2.86 9.54 20.72
N GLY A 115 -1.90 10.28 21.29
CA GLY A 115 -1.82 10.55 22.73
C GLY A 115 -1.23 9.42 23.57
N PHE A 116 -0.46 8.52 22.95
CA PHE A 116 0.30 7.46 23.62
C PHE A 116 1.66 7.99 24.13
N GLU A 117 2.28 7.24 25.03
CA GLU A 117 3.65 7.53 25.45
C GLU A 117 4.62 7.39 24.27
N LEU A 118 5.58 8.31 24.13
CA LEU A 118 6.45 8.36 22.93
C LEU A 118 7.23 7.06 22.70
N THR A 119 7.55 6.34 23.78
CA THR A 119 8.31 5.09 23.73
C THR A 119 7.43 3.83 23.66
N GLU A 120 6.11 3.98 23.70
CA GLU A 120 5.18 2.85 23.67
C GLU A 120 5.31 2.05 22.37
N GLY A 121 5.47 0.73 22.48
CA GLY A 121 5.64 -0.14 21.31
C GLY A 121 6.95 0.05 20.55
N LEU A 122 7.90 0.86 21.03
CA LEU A 122 9.25 0.87 20.45
C LEU A 122 9.96 -0.46 20.76
N SER A 123 10.43 -1.13 19.72
CA SER A 123 11.19 -2.37 19.88
C SER A 123 12.54 -2.09 20.54
N LYS A 124 13.07 -3.07 21.29
CA LYS A 124 14.46 -3.05 21.80
C LYS A 124 15.51 -3.03 20.67
N GLN A 125 15.11 -3.37 19.45
CA GLN A 125 15.98 -3.41 18.27
C GLN A 125 16.15 -2.00 17.64
N GLY A 126 15.42 -1.01 18.15
CA GLY A 126 15.63 0.41 17.83
C GLY A 126 14.64 0.97 16.81
N PHE A 127 14.64 2.31 16.74
CA PHE A 127 13.83 3.11 15.84
C PHE A 127 14.59 3.43 14.55
N LYS A 128 13.91 3.37 13.39
CA LYS A 128 14.53 3.55 12.06
C LYS A 128 14.04 4.85 11.43
N MET A 129 14.97 5.62 10.85
CA MET A 129 14.66 6.89 10.17
C MET A 129 14.50 6.77 8.64
N GLN A 130 14.93 5.65 8.04
CA GLN A 130 15.01 5.50 6.59
C GLN A 130 14.41 4.16 6.16
N PHE A 131 13.44 4.21 5.26
CA PHE A 131 12.74 3.06 4.70
C PHE A 131 12.91 3.03 3.19
N GLU A 132 12.73 1.84 2.62
CA GLU A 132 12.70 1.63 1.19
C GLU A 132 11.53 0.72 0.88
N ALA A 133 10.64 1.16 -0.01
CA ALA A 133 9.54 0.36 -0.48
C ALA A 133 10.04 -0.70 -1.47
N LYS A 134 9.46 -1.88 -1.39
CA LYS A 134 9.76 -2.98 -2.32
C LYS A 134 8.85 -2.86 -3.53
N GLN A 135 9.42 -2.94 -4.73
CA GLN A 135 8.61 -3.20 -5.92
C GLN A 135 8.34 -4.70 -5.98
N ILE A 136 7.07 -5.09 -6.11
CA ILE A 136 6.65 -6.49 -6.20
C ILE A 136 5.89 -6.75 -7.51
N SER A 137 5.73 -8.02 -7.89
CA SER A 137 4.98 -8.42 -9.07
C SER A 137 3.49 -8.35 -8.81
N TRP A 138 2.68 -7.91 -9.79
CA TRP A 138 1.22 -7.91 -9.65
C TRP A 138 0.65 -9.32 -9.46
N GLU A 139 1.33 -10.32 -10.01
CA GLU A 139 1.03 -11.74 -9.87
C GLU A 139 1.08 -12.24 -8.42
N ASP A 140 1.87 -11.59 -7.58
CA ASP A 140 2.05 -11.94 -6.16
C ASP A 140 1.08 -11.17 -5.24
N THR A 141 0.11 -10.43 -5.81
CA THR A 141 -0.84 -9.61 -5.07
C THR A 141 -2.27 -10.15 -5.20
N VAL A 142 -3.17 -9.68 -4.32
CA VAL A 142 -4.62 -9.99 -4.36
C VAL A 142 -5.25 -9.64 -5.72
N LEU A 143 -4.67 -8.68 -6.45
CA LEU A 143 -5.14 -8.28 -7.77
C LEU A 143 -5.16 -9.45 -8.77
N ALA A 144 -4.20 -10.39 -8.67
CA ALA A 144 -4.15 -11.55 -9.54
C ALA A 144 -5.41 -12.43 -9.41
N ASP A 145 -5.91 -12.62 -8.19
CA ASP A 145 -7.09 -13.44 -7.93
C ASP A 145 -8.40 -12.69 -8.24
N MET A 146 -8.40 -11.35 -8.09
CA MET A 146 -9.50 -10.50 -8.52
C MET A 146 -9.69 -10.55 -10.04
N ILE A 147 -8.61 -10.42 -10.82
CA ILE A 147 -8.67 -10.53 -12.29
C ILE A 147 -9.21 -11.90 -12.72
N LYS A 148 -8.72 -12.99 -12.11
CA LYS A 148 -9.23 -14.35 -12.41
C LYS A 148 -10.73 -14.45 -12.13
N SER A 149 -11.19 -13.87 -11.03
CA SER A 149 -12.59 -13.89 -10.61
C SER A 149 -13.48 -13.08 -11.57
N ASN A 150 -13.05 -11.89 -11.97
CA ASN A 150 -13.77 -11.02 -12.91
C ASN A 150 -13.88 -11.66 -14.30
N LEU A 151 -12.79 -12.23 -14.82
CA LEU A 151 -12.79 -12.96 -16.10
C LEU A 151 -13.75 -14.16 -16.08
N LYS A 152 -13.82 -14.89 -14.97
CA LYS A 152 -14.78 -15.99 -14.79
C LYS A 152 -16.22 -15.49 -14.78
N TYR A 153 -16.48 -14.38 -14.09
CA TYR A 153 -17.81 -13.76 -14.03
C TYR A 153 -18.28 -13.30 -15.42
N VAL A 154 -17.42 -12.60 -16.17
CA VAL A 154 -17.71 -12.16 -17.55
C VAL A 154 -18.01 -13.35 -18.46
N LYS A 155 -17.24 -14.44 -18.34
CA LYS A 155 -17.47 -15.67 -19.12
C LYS A 155 -18.83 -16.30 -18.81
N VAL A 156 -19.19 -16.42 -17.53
CA VAL A 156 -20.49 -16.99 -17.13
C VAL A 156 -21.65 -16.13 -17.62
N LEU A 157 -21.53 -14.81 -17.55
CA LEU A 157 -22.55 -13.90 -18.10
C LEU A 157 -22.71 -14.08 -19.62
N GLY A 158 -21.62 -14.19 -20.37
CA GLY A 158 -21.64 -14.48 -21.80
C GLY A 158 -22.34 -15.81 -22.10
N ASP A 159 -21.96 -16.88 -21.39
CA ASP A 159 -22.56 -18.22 -21.54
C ASP A 159 -24.06 -18.26 -21.18
N CYS A 160 -24.52 -17.40 -20.26
CA CYS A 160 -25.93 -17.26 -19.89
C CYS A 160 -26.76 -16.54 -20.96
N ILE A 161 -26.17 -15.56 -21.66
CA ILE A 161 -26.81 -14.79 -22.72
C ILE A 161 -26.85 -15.57 -24.03
N GLU A 162 -25.83 -16.39 -24.32
CA GLU A 162 -25.69 -17.09 -25.60
C GLU A 162 -26.45 -18.42 -25.72
N LYS A 163 -27.07 -18.97 -24.66
CA LYS A 163 -27.83 -20.23 -24.75
C LYS A 163 -29.06 -20.06 -25.65
N PRO A 164 -29.11 -20.66 -26.87
CA PRO A 164 -30.27 -20.56 -27.73
C PRO A 164 -31.35 -21.54 -27.26
N ASN A 165 -32.59 -21.07 -27.29
CA ASN A 165 -33.80 -21.82 -26.99
C ASN A 165 -33.96 -22.99 -28.01
N LYS A 166 -33.37 -24.16 -27.72
CA LYS A 166 -33.51 -25.36 -28.56
C LYS A 166 -34.88 -26.05 -28.36
N ASN A 167 -35.98 -25.31 -28.55
CA ASN A 167 -37.29 -25.91 -28.74
C ASN A 167 -37.48 -26.23 -30.23
N LYS A 168 -36.94 -27.37 -30.65
CA LYS A 168 -37.33 -27.99 -31.93
C LYS A 168 -38.76 -28.52 -31.78
N SER A 169 -39.76 -27.73 -32.19
CA SER A 169 -41.11 -28.22 -32.43
C SER A 169 -41.05 -29.22 -33.59
N LYS A 170 -41.07 -30.53 -33.29
CA LYS A 170 -41.31 -31.57 -34.30
C LYS A 170 -42.77 -31.47 -34.72
N GLY A 171 -43.01 -30.79 -35.84
CA GLY A 171 -44.30 -30.81 -36.53
C GLY A 171 -44.66 -32.24 -36.90
N ARG A 172 -45.81 -32.69 -36.39
CA ARG A 172 -46.43 -33.98 -36.71
C ARG A 172 -47.03 -33.84 -38.11
N LYS A 173 -46.47 -34.53 -39.11
CA LYS A 173 -47.14 -34.69 -40.42
C LYS A 173 -48.28 -35.70 -40.26
N ILE A 174 -49.47 -35.28 -40.69
CA ILE A 174 -50.69 -36.10 -40.85
C ILE A 174 -50.67 -36.65 -42.28
#